data_AF-A0A959DQU2-F1
#
_entry.id   AF-A0A959DQU2-F1
#
_cell.length_a   1.000
_cell.length_b   1.000
_cell.length_c   1.000
_cell.angle_alpha   90.00
_cell.angle_beta   90.00
_cell.angle_gamma   90.00
#
_symmetry.space_group_name_H-M   'P 1'
#
loop_
_entity.id
_entity.type
_entity.pdbx_description
1 polymer ?
#
loop_
_entity_poly.entity_id
_entity_poly.type
_entity_poly.pdbx_seq_one_letter_code
_entity_poly.pdbx_strand_id
1 'polypeptide(L)'
;MQVKSILEKWPFPPVKWRKLVLNKYAITLLAFLIWMIFFDQSRVTRQWMLSETVSNLEQEKEDYQDRIEEVKGDIYDLERNKEKFAREKYFLHLKGEEVFIMKDEQKKEKTQSQ
;
A
#
# COMPACT_ATOMS: atom_id res chain seq x y z
N MET A 1 9.18 -43.23 46.96
CA MET A 1 9.97 -42.30 47.81
C MET A 1 11.24 -41.86 47.06
N GLN A 2 11.14 -40.96 46.06
CA GLN A 2 12.31 -40.46 45.29
C GLN A 2 12.13 -39.02 44.75
N VAL A 3 11.34 -38.18 45.42
CA VAL A 3 11.17 -36.76 45.03
C VAL A 3 11.89 -35.78 45.98
N LYS A 4 12.52 -36.30 47.05
CA LYS A 4 13.19 -35.47 48.07
C LYS A 4 14.60 -35.01 47.66
N SER A 5 15.21 -35.59 46.63
CA SER A 5 16.58 -35.26 46.18
C SER A 5 16.65 -34.12 45.15
N ILE A 6 15.53 -33.77 44.51
CA ILE A 6 15.49 -32.71 43.49
C ILE A 6 15.41 -31.31 44.15
N LEU A 7 14.96 -31.25 45.41
CA LEU A 7 14.74 -29.99 46.12
C LEU A 7 15.95 -29.45 46.88
N GLU A 8 17.05 -30.21 46.96
CA GLU A 8 18.26 -29.81 47.70
C GLU A 8 19.32 -29.14 46.81
N LYS A 9 19.26 -29.37 45.49
CA LYS A 9 20.21 -28.84 44.48
C LYS A 9 19.65 -27.67 43.68
N TRP A 10 18.85 -26.82 44.30
CA TRP A 10 18.28 -25.63 43.64
C TRP A 10 19.03 -24.35 44.04
N PRO A 11 19.82 -23.72 43.16
CA PRO A 11 20.76 -22.64 43.52
C PRO A 11 20.13 -21.24 43.62
N PHE A 12 18.80 -21.11 43.60
CA PHE A 12 18.13 -19.81 43.64
C PHE A 12 17.22 -19.70 44.87
N PRO A 13 17.51 -18.81 45.83
CA PRO A 13 16.62 -18.56 46.95
C PRO A 13 15.27 -18.03 46.47
N PRO A 14 14.16 -18.25 47.21
CA PRO A 14 12.85 -17.71 46.84
C PRO A 14 12.91 -16.18 46.84
N VAL A 15 13.01 -15.65 45.63
CA VAL A 15 13.06 -14.22 45.32
C VAL A 15 11.77 -13.56 45.82
N LYS A 16 11.92 -12.55 46.68
CA LYS A 16 10.80 -11.83 47.32
C LYS A 16 10.23 -10.76 46.40
N TRP A 17 9.69 -11.18 45.24
CA TRP A 17 9.16 -10.29 44.19
C TRP A 17 8.17 -9.24 44.72
N ARG A 18 7.36 -9.59 45.73
CA ARG A 18 6.35 -8.71 46.32
C ARG A 18 6.91 -7.39 46.86
N LYS A 19 8.12 -7.36 47.42
CA LYS A 19 8.74 -6.11 47.90
C LYS A 19 9.38 -5.30 46.78
N LEU A 20 9.85 -5.97 45.73
CA LEU A 20 10.40 -5.33 44.54
C LEU A 20 9.30 -4.61 43.73
N VAL A 21 8.13 -5.24 43.56
CA VAL A 21 7.00 -4.64 42.83
C VAL A 21 6.19 -3.60 43.63
N LEU A 22 6.25 -3.63 44.97
CA LEU A 22 5.60 -2.60 45.82
C LEU A 22 6.46 -1.35 46.04
N ASN A 23 7.66 -1.27 45.44
CA ASN A 23 8.50 -0.08 45.54
C ASN A 23 7.97 1.03 44.62
N LYS A 24 7.83 2.26 45.14
CA LYS A 24 7.36 3.44 44.37
C LYS A 24 8.22 3.67 43.11
N TYR A 25 9.51 3.35 43.20
CA TYR A 25 10.44 3.44 42.06
C TYR A 25 10.17 2.36 40.99
N ALA A 26 9.76 1.15 41.37
CA ALA A 26 9.45 0.09 40.41
C ALA A 26 8.14 0.37 39.66
N ILE A 27 7.14 0.90 40.36
CA ILE A 27 5.85 1.27 39.76
C ILE A 27 6.01 2.44 38.78
N THR A 28 6.81 3.45 39.14
CA THR A 28 7.08 4.60 38.25
C THR A 28 7.89 4.20 37.02
N LEU A 29 8.88 3.31 37.17
CA LEU A 29 9.65 2.77 36.04
C LEU A 29 8.77 1.90 35.13
N LEU A 30 7.91 1.05 35.70
CA LEU A 30 6.96 0.26 34.93
C LEU A 30 5.97 1.15 34.16
N ALA A 31 5.42 2.17 34.81
CA ALA A 31 4.55 3.15 34.16
C ALA A 31 5.28 3.90 33.03
N PHE A 32 6.55 4.26 33.23
CA PHE A 32 7.39 4.88 32.21
C PHE A 32 7.65 3.95 31.01
N LEU A 33 7.92 2.66 31.26
CA LEU A 33 8.10 1.67 30.19
C LEU A 33 6.81 1.44 29.40
N ILE A 34 5.68 1.30 30.10
CA ILE A 34 4.35 1.19 29.46
C ILE A 34 4.08 2.44 28.62
N TRP A 35 4.36 3.63 29.15
CA TRP A 35 4.24 4.88 28.40
C TRP A 35 5.10 4.87 27.14
N MET A 36 6.36 4.46 27.24
CA MET A 36 7.25 4.35 26.08
C MET A 36 6.70 3.39 25.03
N ILE A 37 6.22 2.20 25.43
CA ILE A 37 5.71 1.19 24.49
C ILE A 37 4.46 1.68 23.76
N PHE A 38 3.49 2.25 24.48
CA PHE A 38 2.25 2.76 23.87
C PHE A 38 2.51 3.95 22.95
N PHE A 39 3.44 4.83 23.30
CA PHE A 39 3.78 5.99 22.46
C PHE A 39 4.69 5.63 21.26
N ASP A 40 5.56 4.63 21.41
CA ASP A 40 6.52 4.17 20.38
C ASP A 40 5.85 3.39 19.24
N GLN A 41 4.77 2.64 19.51
CA GLN A 41 4.01 1.90 18.47
C GLN A 41 3.43 2.80 17.37
N SER A 42 3.28 4.10 17.63
CA SER A 42 2.78 5.07 16.66
C SER A 42 3.78 5.44 15.56
N ARG A 43 5.05 4.99 15.66
CA ARG A 43 6.09 5.25 14.65
C ARG A 43 6.09 4.21 13.54
N VAL A 44 5.87 2.95 13.87
CA VAL A 44 5.97 1.84 12.90
C VAL A 44 4.84 1.88 11.88
N THR A 45 3.60 2.10 12.34
CA THR A 45 2.43 2.20 11.45
C THR A 45 2.53 3.39 10.49
N ARG A 46 2.99 4.54 11.00
CA ARG A 46 3.27 5.72 10.17
C ARG A 46 4.35 5.46 9.13
N GLN A 47 5.41 4.75 9.50
CA GLN A 47 6.49 4.44 8.56
C GLN A 47 5.99 3.54 7.43
N TRP A 48 5.14 2.54 7.73
CA TRP A 48 4.59 1.64 6.71
C TRP A 48 3.68 2.37 5.73
N MET A 49 2.77 3.20 6.24
CA MET A 49 1.89 4.02 5.40
C MET A 49 2.68 5.01 4.53
N LEU A 50 3.77 5.57 5.07
CA LEU A 50 4.65 6.45 4.31
C LEU A 50 5.38 5.69 3.19
N SER A 51 5.89 4.49 3.46
CA SER A 51 6.52 3.64 2.44
C SER A 51 5.55 3.26 1.32
N GLU A 52 4.31 2.92 1.66
CA GLU A 52 3.26 2.64 0.66
C GLU A 52 2.94 3.88 -0.18
N THR A 53 2.84 5.05 0.46
CA THR A 53 2.64 6.32 -0.25
C THR A 53 3.77 6.62 -1.22
N VAL A 54 5.03 6.39 -0.81
CA VAL A 54 6.20 6.58 -1.67
C VAL A 54 6.15 5.64 -2.88
N SER A 55 5.85 4.35 -2.66
CA SER A 55 5.72 3.38 -3.75
C SER A 55 4.62 3.77 -4.74
N ASN A 56 3.48 4.25 -4.26
CA ASN A 56 2.39 4.69 -5.12
C ASN A 56 2.76 5.92 -5.95
N LEU A 57 3.48 6.88 -5.36
CA LEU A 57 3.95 8.07 -6.06
C LEU A 57 5.02 7.74 -7.12
N GLU A 58 5.89 6.77 -6.84
CA GLU A 58 6.87 6.29 -7.82
C GLU A 58 6.19 5.60 -9.00
N GLN A 59 5.19 4.76 -8.74
CA GLN A 59 4.40 4.12 -9.80
C GLN A 59 3.63 5.15 -10.64
N GLU A 60 2.97 6.11 -9.99
CA GLU A 60 2.25 7.17 -10.70
C GLU A 60 3.19 8.02 -11.57
N LYS A 61 4.41 8.28 -11.07
CA LYS A 61 5.44 8.97 -11.85
C LYS A 61 5.84 8.17 -13.09
N GLU A 62 6.09 6.86 -12.95
CA GLU A 62 6.43 5.98 -14.08
C GLU A 62 5.30 5.98 -15.13
N ASP A 63 4.05 5.81 -14.70
CA ASP A 63 2.88 5.86 -15.59
C ASP A 63 2.78 7.19 -16.37
N TYR A 64 3.05 8.33 -15.74
CA TYR A 64 3.06 9.61 -16.44
C TYR A 64 4.23 9.74 -17.41
N GLN A 65 5.40 9.18 -17.08
CA GLN A 65 6.55 9.19 -18.00
C GLN A 65 6.22 8.41 -19.27
N ASP A 66 5.61 7.23 -19.14
CA ASP A 66 5.16 6.42 -20.27
C ASP A 66 4.11 7.14 -21.13
N ARG A 67 3.11 7.77 -20.48
CA ARG A 67 2.11 8.59 -21.20
C ARG A 67 2.73 9.77 -21.92
N ILE A 68 3.77 10.40 -21.37
CA ILE A 68 4.48 11.49 -22.04
C ILE A 68 5.19 10.97 -23.30
N GLU A 69 5.77 9.77 -23.26
CA GLU A 69 6.39 9.16 -24.45
C GLU A 69 5.35 8.82 -25.51
N GLU A 70 4.20 8.25 -25.12
CA GLU A 70 3.07 8.00 -26.03
C GLU A 70 2.59 9.29 -26.69
N VAL A 71 2.33 10.34 -25.89
CA VAL A 71 1.84 11.63 -26.39
C VAL A 71 2.86 12.30 -27.31
N LYS A 72 4.16 12.15 -27.07
CA LYS A 72 5.19 12.65 -28.00
C LYS A 72 5.12 11.94 -29.35
N GLY A 73 4.87 10.63 -29.36
CA GLY A 73 4.62 9.86 -30.58
C GLY A 73 3.36 10.36 -31.31
N ASP A 74 2.26 10.53 -30.58
CA ASP A 74 1.00 11.06 -31.12
C ASP A 74 1.18 12.48 -31.72
N ILE A 75 1.98 13.35 -31.09
CA ILE A 75 2.30 14.69 -31.62
C ILE A 75 3.08 14.58 -32.93
N TYR A 76 4.07 13.69 -32.99
CA TYR A 76 4.86 13.48 -34.21
C TYR A 76 3.97 13.01 -35.37
N ASP A 77 3.05 12.07 -35.12
CA ASP A 77 2.11 11.59 -36.11
C ASP A 77 1.07 12.66 -36.51
N LEU A 78 0.60 13.46 -35.55
CA LEU A 78 -0.29 14.59 -35.80
C LEU A 78 0.38 15.64 -36.70
N GLU A 79 1.63 16.01 -36.45
CA GLU A 79 2.35 17.00 -37.27
C GLU A 79 2.56 16.51 -38.70
N ARG A 80 2.85 15.22 -38.87
CA ARG A 80 3.14 14.61 -40.16
C ARG A 80 1.88 14.31 -40.98
N ASN A 81 0.79 13.87 -40.34
CA ASN A 81 -0.45 13.54 -41.03
C ASN A 81 -1.70 13.83 -40.17
N LYS A 82 -2.10 15.10 -40.17
CA LYS A 82 -3.25 15.62 -39.42
C LYS A 82 -4.58 14.93 -39.75
N GLU A 83 -4.83 14.65 -41.03
CA GLU A 83 -6.10 14.05 -41.46
C GLU A 83 -6.21 12.59 -41.01
N LYS A 84 -5.13 11.81 -41.19
CA LYS A 84 -5.08 10.42 -40.71
C LYS A 84 -5.27 10.36 -39.19
N PHE A 85 -4.56 11.20 -38.44
CA PHE A 85 -4.65 11.23 -36.98
C PHE A 85 -6.07 11.63 -36.50
N ALA A 86 -6.68 12.64 -37.13
CA ALA A 86 -8.05 13.07 -36.82
C ALA A 86 -9.10 11.96 -37.06
N ARG A 87 -8.92 11.16 -38.13
CA ARG A 87 -9.84 10.06 -38.47
C ARG A 87 -9.63 8.82 -37.62
N GLU A 88 -8.38 8.46 -37.30
CA GLU A 88 -8.08 7.24 -36.53
C GLU A 88 -8.26 7.42 -35.01
N LYS A 89 -7.77 8.54 -34.45
CA LYS A 89 -7.83 8.78 -33.00
C LYS A 89 -9.18 9.35 -32.55
N TYR A 90 -9.78 10.22 -33.37
CA TYR A 90 -10.98 10.98 -32.99
C TYR A 90 -12.20 10.71 -33.89
N PHE A 91 -12.09 9.86 -34.91
CA PHE A 91 -13.17 9.55 -35.86
C PHE A 91 -13.82 10.80 -36.47
N LEU A 92 -13.04 11.87 -36.65
CA LEU A 92 -13.53 13.13 -37.21
C LEU A 92 -13.88 12.94 -38.68
N HIS A 93 -15.03 13.48 -39.08
CA HIS A 93 -15.57 13.40 -40.43
C HIS A 93 -15.82 14.79 -41.02
N LEU A 94 -15.71 14.90 -42.35
CA LEU A 94 -15.96 16.16 -43.06
C LEU A 94 -17.46 16.48 -43.11
N LYS A 95 -17.79 17.75 -43.34
CA LYS A 95 -19.20 18.16 -43.56
C LYS A 95 -19.72 17.48 -44.84
N GLY A 96 -20.71 16.60 -44.69
CA GLY A 96 -21.33 15.85 -45.79
C GLY A 96 -20.91 14.37 -45.88
N GLU A 97 -20.07 13.88 -44.96
CA GLU A 97 -19.65 12.47 -44.89
C GLU A 97 -20.42 11.76 -43.75
N GLU A 98 -21.08 10.63 -44.06
CA GLU A 98 -21.78 9.79 -43.07
C GLU A 98 -20.88 8.63 -42.61
N VAL A 99 -20.55 8.59 -41.31
CA VAL A 99 -19.73 7.53 -40.70
C VAL A 99 -20.63 6.50 -40.01
N PHE A 100 -20.56 5.25 -40.45
CA PHE A 100 -21.29 4.13 -39.83
C PHE A 100 -20.37 3.35 -38.89
N ILE A 101 -20.59 3.46 -37.57
CA ILE A 101 -19.88 2.66 -36.56
C ILE A 101 -20.73 1.42 -36.25
N MET A 102 -20.33 0.28 -36.81
CA MET A 102 -20.98 -1.01 -36.52
C MET A 102 -20.50 -1.50 -35.15
N LYS A 103 -21.42 -1.52 -34.17
CA LYS A 103 -21.15 -2.05 -32.83
C LYS A 103 -21.66 -3.48 -32.79
N ASP A 104 -20.77 -4.46 -32.65
CA ASP A 104 -21.18 -5.85 -32.49
C ASP A 104 -21.98 -6.02 -31.18
N GLU A 105 -23.30 -6.13 -31.29
CA GLU A 105 -24.21 -6.24 -30.13
C GLU A 105 -24.15 -7.62 -29.44
N GLN A 106 -23.34 -8.55 -29.96
CA GLN A 106 -23.27 -9.96 -29.54
C GLN A 106 -22.62 -10.19 -28.15
N LYS A 107 -22.13 -9.16 -27.46
CA LYS A 107 -21.38 -9.29 -26.18
C LYS A 107 -22.02 -8.60 -24.97
N LYS A 108 -23.35 -8.46 -24.93
CA LYS A 108 -24.05 -7.91 -23.74
C LYS A 108 -24.81 -8.94 -22.89
N GLU A 109 -25.03 -10.17 -23.35
CA GLU A 109 -25.87 -11.13 -22.62
C GLU A 109 -25.16 -11.98 -21.55
N LYS A 110 -23.82 -11.96 -21.43
CA LYS A 110 -23.09 -12.85 -20.48
C LYS A 110 -22.62 -12.19 -19.17
N THR A 111 -22.94 -10.92 -18.91
CA THR A 111 -22.48 -10.21 -17.69
C THR A 111 -23.63 -9.60 -16.88
N GLN A 112 -24.73 -10.34 -16.69
CA GLN A 112 -25.78 -9.97 -15.72
C GLN A 112 -26.38 -11.20 -14.99
N SER A 113 -25.67 -12.33 -14.98
CA SER A 113 -26.04 -13.47 -14.15
C SER A 113 -24.78 -14.14 -13.61
N GLN A 114 -24.16 -13.47 -12.64
CA GLN A 114 -23.32 -14.04 -11.59
C GLN A 114 -23.19 -13.01 -10.47
#